data_AF-A0A8S2S983-F1
#
_entry.id   AF-A0A8S2S983-F1
#
_cell.length_a   1.000
_cell.length_b   1.000
_cell.length_c   1.000
_cell.angle_alpha   90.00
_cell.angle_beta   90.00
_cell.angle_gamma   90.00
#
_symmetry.space_group_name_H-M   'P 1'
#
loop_
_entity.id
_entity.type
_entity.pdbx_description
1 polymer ?
#
loop_
_entity_poly.entity_id
_entity_poly.type
_entity_poly.pdbx_seq_one_letter_code
_entity_poly.pdbx_strand_id
1 'polypeptide(L)'
;MLIVSLLSVTVDLSLTLIYLRLGIVHPKLNLFCFFWMYIDFSFYTCGMLLTAWASFERHILVFSVRYFRLSYKMIFVHYAPILICLIYPFIFYNYSILFYSCENDLLDFQRTLCGVPCFKRESYVLNWYDTLMHSVVPSILIVACYMALLIRVIRQKHRLQQQLFSWGKQRQIIIQLLTVTCLCITMNVPLFTIILI
;
A
#
# COMPACT_ATOMS: atom_id res chain seq x y z
N MET A 1 -9.14 3.67 3.47
CA MET A 1 -7.97 4.22 2.77
C MET A 1 -7.57 5.58 3.34
N LEU A 2 -8.36 6.65 3.18
CA LEU A 2 -7.99 8.01 3.65
C LEU A 2 -7.61 8.10 5.13
N ILE A 3 -8.38 7.46 6.01
CA ILE A 3 -8.11 7.46 7.46
C ILE A 3 -6.79 6.73 7.77
N VAL A 4 -6.54 5.59 7.13
CA VAL A 4 -5.31 4.80 7.29
C VAL A 4 -4.10 5.62 6.81
N SER A 5 -4.20 6.27 5.65
CA SER A 5 -3.14 7.11 5.11
C SER A 5 -2.91 8.36 5.97
N LEU A 6 -3.97 8.99 6.49
CA LEU A 6 -3.85 10.14 7.39
C LEU A 6 -3.14 9.74 8.68
N LEU A 7 -3.52 8.61 9.28
CA LEU A 7 -2.91 8.09 10.50
C LEU A 7 -1.44 7.72 10.28
N SER A 8 -1.11 7.01 9.20
CA SER A 8 0.28 6.71 8.85
C SER A 8 1.10 7.99 8.66
N VAL A 9 0.65 8.92 7.81
CA VAL A 9 1.40 10.15 7.57
C VAL A 9 1.54 10.97 8.85
N THR A 10 0.50 11.11 9.67
CA THR A 10 0.59 11.90 10.90
C THR A 10 1.51 11.26 11.94
N VAL A 11 1.46 9.94 12.12
CA VAL A 11 2.31 9.24 13.09
C VAL A 11 3.75 9.14 12.57
N ASP A 12 3.95 8.59 11.38
CA ASP A 12 5.28 8.30 10.84
C ASP A 12 6.05 9.58 10.52
N LEU A 13 5.40 10.60 9.96
CA LEU A 13 6.07 11.88 9.66
C LEU A 13 6.48 12.59 10.94
N SER A 14 5.62 12.62 11.95
CA SER A 14 5.93 13.29 13.23
C SER A 14 7.12 12.63 13.92
N LEU A 15 7.15 11.30 13.96
CA LEU A 15 8.23 10.54 14.57
C LEU A 15 9.54 10.68 13.78
N THR A 16 9.46 10.64 12.45
CA THR A 16 10.63 10.85 11.58
C THR A 16 11.20 12.26 11.72
N LEU A 17 10.35 13.28 11.87
CA LEU A 17 10.78 14.66 12.03
C LEU A 17 11.49 14.87 13.38
N ILE A 18 11.02 14.23 14.44
CA ILE A 18 11.70 14.21 15.74
C ILE A 18 13.07 13.53 15.62
N TYR A 19 13.14 12.39 14.94
CA TYR A 19 14.40 11.71 14.66
C TYR A 19 15.37 12.60 13.86
N LEU A 20 14.91 13.25 12.78
CA LEU A 20 15.73 14.16 11.96
C LEU A 20 16.26 15.35 12.76
N ARG A 21 15.51 15.83 13.75
CA ARG A 21 15.93 16.92 14.64
C ARG A 21 16.99 16.47 15.65
N LEU A 22 16.86 15.26 16.20
CA LEU A 22 17.69 14.78 17.30
C LEU A 22 18.87 13.91 16.84
N GLY A 23 18.82 13.38 15.62
CA GLY A 23 19.80 12.43 15.06
C GLY A 23 19.75 11.04 15.68
N ILE A 24 18.82 10.80 16.62
CA ILE A 24 18.64 9.53 17.34
C ILE A 24 17.17 9.35 17.70
N VAL A 25 16.75 8.08 17.82
CA VAL A 25 15.38 7.74 18.22
C VAL A 25 15.19 8.02 19.72
N HIS A 26 14.19 8.86 20.03
CA HIS A 26 13.78 9.18 21.39
C HIS A 26 12.29 8.89 21.59
N PRO A 27 11.89 8.19 22.67
CA PRO A 27 12.75 7.61 23.73
C PRO A 27 13.52 6.37 23.27
N LYS A 28 14.69 6.12 23.85
CA LYS A 28 15.52 4.92 23.60
C LYS A 28 14.97 3.71 24.35
N LEU A 29 13.77 3.29 23.97
CA LEU A 29 13.07 2.15 24.56
C LEU A 29 12.81 1.10 23.48
N ASN A 30 13.13 -0.16 23.75
CA ASN A 30 12.88 -1.26 22.81
C ASN A 30 11.38 -1.37 22.46
N LEU A 31 10.51 -1.20 23.47
CA LEU A 31 9.06 -1.21 23.29
C LEU A 31 8.59 -0.11 22.33
N PHE A 32 9.22 1.07 22.38
CA PHE A 32 8.89 2.17 21.49
C PHE A 32 9.28 1.86 20.05
N CYS A 33 10.46 1.26 19.83
CA CYS A 33 10.90 0.81 18.51
C CYS A 33 9.98 -0.25 17.93
N PHE A 34 9.60 -1.27 18.70
CA PHE A 34 8.68 -2.30 18.24
C PHE A 34 7.29 -1.73 17.91
N PHE A 35 6.79 -0.80 18.73
CA PHE A 35 5.54 -0.09 18.44
C PHE A 35 5.63 0.72 17.15
N TRP A 36 6.71 1.49 16.97
CA TRP A 36 6.89 2.32 15.78
C TRP A 36 7.02 1.46 14.51
N MET A 37 7.87 0.43 14.53
CA MET A 37 7.96 -0.55 13.43
C MET A 37 6.61 -1.19 13.14
N TYR A 38 5.89 -1.64 14.16
CA TYR A 38 4.60 -2.31 13.98
C TYR A 38 3.58 -1.41 13.28
N ILE A 39 3.48 -0.14 13.71
CA ILE A 39 2.56 0.82 13.11
C ILE A 39 3.00 1.13 11.68
N ASP A 40 4.26 1.50 11.45
CA ASP A 40 4.76 1.86 10.11
C ASP A 40 4.51 0.73 9.10
N PHE A 41 4.98 -0.49 9.39
CA PHE A 41 4.82 -1.64 8.49
C PHE A 41 3.34 -2.04 8.29
N SER A 42 2.53 -2.07 9.36
CA SER A 42 1.12 -2.46 9.24
C SER A 42 0.32 -1.46 8.43
N PHE A 43 0.50 -0.16 8.69
CA PHE A 43 -0.24 0.88 7.99
C PHE A 43 0.22 1.04 6.55
N TYR A 44 1.52 0.95 6.27
CA TYR A 44 2.07 0.94 4.92
C TYR A 44 1.48 -0.20 4.09
N THR A 45 1.55 -1.43 4.60
CA THR A 45 1.03 -2.61 3.89
C THR A 45 -0.49 -2.57 3.74
N CYS A 46 -1.23 -2.10 4.76
CA CYS A 46 -2.67 -1.86 4.62
C CYS A 46 -2.95 -0.86 3.49
N GLY A 47 -2.21 0.24 3.43
CA GLY A 47 -2.33 1.25 2.38
C GLY A 47 -2.10 0.67 0.99
N MET A 48 -1.04 -0.12 0.82
CA MET A 48 -0.71 -0.80 -0.43
C MET A 48 -1.78 -1.79 -0.86
N LEU A 49 -2.21 -2.70 0.04
CA LEU A 49 -3.23 -3.71 -0.26
C LEU A 49 -4.59 -3.08 -0.56
N LEU A 50 -5.02 -2.07 0.21
CA LEU A 50 -6.27 -1.36 -0.04
C LEU A 50 -6.24 -0.62 -1.38
N THR A 51 -5.10 -0.04 -1.76
CA THR A 51 -4.95 0.63 -3.05
C THR A 51 -4.99 -0.36 -4.21
N ALA A 52 -4.34 -1.52 -4.05
CA ALA A 52 -4.40 -2.61 -5.03
C ALA A 52 -5.83 -3.13 -5.19
N TRP A 53 -6.51 -3.41 -4.07
CA TRP A 53 -7.91 -3.86 -4.09
C TRP A 53 -8.84 -2.83 -4.71
N ALA A 54 -8.76 -1.56 -4.31
CA ALA A 54 -9.59 -0.50 -4.88
C ALA A 54 -9.37 -0.34 -6.40
N SER A 55 -8.14 -0.56 -6.87
CA SER A 55 -7.82 -0.52 -8.30
C SER A 55 -8.43 -1.69 -9.06
N PHE A 56 -8.36 -2.90 -8.48
CA PHE A 56 -8.98 -4.10 -9.01
C PHE A 56 -10.51 -4.03 -9.02
N GLU A 57 -11.11 -3.53 -7.93
CA GLU A 57 -12.54 -3.34 -7.80
C GLU A 57 -13.09 -2.39 -8.86
N ARG A 58 -12.43 -1.24 -9.07
CA ARG A 58 -12.78 -0.29 -10.14
C ARG A 58 -12.71 -0.94 -11.52
N HIS A 59 -11.74 -1.82 -11.72
CA HIS A 59 -11.61 -2.56 -12.98
C HIS A 59 -12.79 -3.53 -13.19
N ILE A 60 -13.18 -4.28 -12.15
CA ILE A 60 -14.32 -5.19 -12.16
C ILE A 60 -15.64 -4.45 -12.40
N LEU A 61 -15.89 -3.37 -11.66
CA LEU A 61 -17.15 -2.60 -11.76
C LEU A 61 -17.38 -2.07 -13.17
N VAL A 62 -16.30 -1.68 -13.87
CA VAL A 62 -16.38 -1.21 -15.26
C VAL A 62 -16.74 -2.35 -16.24
N PHE A 63 -16.33 -3.60 -15.98
CA PHE A 63 -16.60 -4.73 -16.90
C PHE A 63 -17.89 -5.46 -16.63
N SER A 64 -18.39 -5.36 -15.41
CA SER A 64 -19.44 -6.22 -14.90
C SER A 64 -20.66 -5.43 -14.43
N VAL A 65 -20.93 -4.27 -15.06
CA VAL A 65 -22.13 -3.43 -14.80
C VAL A 65 -23.43 -4.27 -14.75
N ARG A 66 -23.49 -5.36 -15.51
CA ARG A 66 -24.63 -6.29 -15.58
C ARG A 66 -24.70 -7.32 -14.44
N TYR A 67 -23.57 -7.69 -13.83
CA TYR A 67 -23.51 -8.68 -12.73
C TYR A 67 -23.83 -8.09 -11.35
N PHE A 68 -23.66 -6.78 -11.18
CA PHE A 68 -23.89 -6.08 -9.89
C PHE A 68 -25.35 -5.71 -9.60
N ARG A 69 -26.31 -6.25 -10.35
CA ARG A 69 -27.74 -5.93 -10.19
C ARG A 69 -28.39 -6.51 -8.92
N LEU A 70 -27.72 -7.43 -8.21
CA LEU A 70 -28.19 -7.98 -6.92
C LEU A 70 -27.37 -7.40 -5.76
N SER A 71 -27.99 -6.50 -4.99
CA SER A 71 -27.37 -5.71 -3.92
C SER A 71 -26.69 -6.54 -2.81
N TYR A 72 -27.15 -7.76 -2.52
CA TYR A 72 -26.57 -8.58 -1.45
C TYR A 72 -25.20 -9.18 -1.81
N LYS A 73 -24.96 -9.52 -3.09
CA LYS A 73 -23.65 -10.02 -3.55
C LYS A 73 -22.61 -8.91 -3.60
N MET A 74 -23.05 -7.67 -3.84
CA MET A 74 -22.18 -6.49 -3.83
C MET A 74 -21.55 -6.28 -2.46
N ILE A 75 -22.32 -6.45 -1.38
CA ILE A 75 -21.80 -6.23 -0.02
C ILE A 75 -20.70 -7.25 0.30
N PHE A 76 -20.94 -8.54 0.03
CA PHE A 76 -19.94 -9.57 0.35
C PHE A 76 -18.66 -9.42 -0.50
N VAL A 77 -18.80 -9.15 -1.79
CA VAL A 77 -17.65 -9.00 -2.71
C VAL A 77 -16.87 -7.71 -2.48
N HIS A 78 -17.52 -6.64 -1.99
CA HIS A 78 -16.87 -5.37 -1.70
C HIS A 78 -16.24 -5.32 -0.31
N TYR A 79 -17.03 -5.61 0.73
CA TYR A 79 -16.61 -5.39 2.12
C TYR A 79 -15.70 -6.49 2.65
N ALA A 80 -15.88 -7.75 2.24
CA ALA A 80 -15.05 -8.85 2.76
C ALA A 80 -13.56 -8.68 2.39
N PRO A 81 -13.19 -8.35 1.15
CA PRO A 81 -11.79 -8.15 0.79
C PRO A 81 -11.18 -6.91 1.46
N ILE A 82 -11.95 -5.83 1.64
CA ILE A 82 -11.48 -4.65 2.38
C ILE A 82 -11.18 -5.01 3.83
N LEU A 83 -12.04 -5.81 4.47
CA LEU A 83 -11.82 -6.27 5.84
C LEU A 83 -10.59 -7.18 5.92
N ILE A 84 -10.39 -8.08 4.95
CA ILE A 84 -9.20 -8.93 4.88
C ILE A 84 -7.94 -8.09 4.71
N CYS A 85 -7.92 -7.12 3.78
CA CYS A 85 -6.78 -6.22 3.58
C CYS A 85 -6.46 -5.36 4.80
N LEU A 86 -7.43 -5.11 5.68
CA LEU A 86 -7.22 -4.40 6.94
C LEU A 86 -6.75 -5.31 8.07
N ILE A 87 -7.28 -6.52 8.20
CA ILE A 87 -6.96 -7.38 9.35
C ILE A 87 -5.64 -8.14 9.12
N TYR A 88 -5.40 -8.59 7.89
CA TYR A 88 -4.27 -9.45 7.58
C TYR A 88 -2.90 -8.83 7.91
N PRO A 89 -2.59 -7.56 7.55
CA PRO A 89 -1.28 -6.98 7.85
C PRO A 89 -1.05 -6.85 9.37
N PHE A 90 -2.09 -6.48 10.13
CA PHE A 90 -1.98 -6.36 11.58
C PHE A 90 -1.67 -7.70 12.24
N ILE A 91 -2.28 -8.80 11.78
CA ILE A 91 -1.98 -10.14 12.28
C ILE A 91 -0.56 -10.56 11.90
N PHE A 92 -0.19 -10.39 10.63
CA PHE A 92 1.12 -10.80 10.12
C PHE A 92 2.27 -10.09 10.84
N TYR A 93 2.20 -8.77 10.99
CA TYR A 93 3.25 -8.01 11.67
C TYR A 93 3.20 -8.17 13.19
N ASN A 94 2.04 -8.47 13.79
CA ASN A 94 1.98 -8.79 15.21
C ASN A 94 2.78 -10.06 15.50
N TYR A 95 2.59 -11.12 14.70
CA TYR A 95 3.36 -12.35 14.83
C TYR A 95 4.84 -12.15 14.49
N SER A 96 5.13 -11.48 13.37
CA SER A 96 6.49 -11.36 12.85
C SER A 96 7.37 -10.40 13.65
N ILE A 97 6.80 -9.37 14.31
CA ILE A 97 7.56 -8.37 15.07
C ILE A 97 7.57 -8.69 16.57
N LEU A 98 6.46 -9.17 17.15
CA LEU A 98 6.37 -9.36 18.61
C LEU A 98 6.66 -10.80 19.06
N PHE A 99 6.34 -11.80 18.25
CA PHE A 99 6.44 -13.21 18.64
C PHE A 99 7.62 -13.95 18.00
N TYR A 100 8.16 -13.45 16.90
CA TYR A 100 9.33 -14.03 16.26
C TYR A 100 10.56 -13.85 17.15
N SER A 101 10.99 -14.94 17.79
CA SER A 101 12.13 -14.91 18.72
C SER A 101 13.43 -14.76 17.93
N CYS A 102 14.14 -13.66 18.21
CA CYS A 102 15.44 -13.39 17.65
C CYS A 102 16.53 -13.53 18.71
N GLU A 103 17.62 -14.20 18.35
CA GLU A 103 18.72 -14.49 19.27
C GLU A 103 19.54 -13.23 19.61
N ASN A 104 19.53 -12.23 18.73
CA ASN A 104 20.21 -10.94 18.91
C ASN A 104 19.31 -9.77 18.47
N ASP A 105 18.45 -9.27 19.38
CA ASP A 105 17.65 -8.04 19.17
C ASP A 105 18.53 -6.77 19.23
N LEU A 106 19.45 -6.64 18.27
CA LEU A 106 20.28 -5.47 18.07
C LEU A 106 19.47 -4.37 17.37
N LEU A 107 18.69 -3.64 18.16
CA LEU A 107 18.02 -2.41 17.74
C LEU A 107 19.04 -1.28 17.61
N ASP A 108 19.03 -0.60 16.46
CA ASP A 108 19.94 0.50 16.17
C ASP A 108 19.20 1.84 16.28
N PHE A 109 19.29 2.47 17.44
CA PHE A 109 18.65 3.77 17.71
C PHE A 109 19.23 4.94 16.90
N GLN A 110 20.34 4.72 16.18
CA GLN A 110 20.92 5.71 15.26
C GLN A 110 20.33 5.59 13.84
N ARG A 111 19.45 4.61 13.60
CA ARG A 111 18.74 4.45 12.33
C ARG A 111 17.25 4.75 12.50
N THR A 112 16.64 5.22 11.42
CA THR A 112 15.18 5.37 11.30
C THR A 112 14.49 4.03 11.55
N LEU A 113 13.32 4.06 12.19
CA LEU A 113 12.57 2.86 12.60
C LEU A 113 13.37 1.93 13.52
N CYS A 114 14.45 2.40 14.15
CA CYS A 114 15.38 1.59 14.94
C CYS A 114 16.09 0.48 14.14
N GLY A 115 16.19 0.64 12.82
CA GLY A 115 16.86 -0.28 11.91
C GLY A 115 15.90 -1.23 11.17
N VAL A 116 16.46 -2.33 10.67
CA VAL A 116 15.70 -3.37 9.94
C VAL A 116 15.09 -4.33 10.96
N PRO A 117 13.79 -4.67 10.86
CA PRO A 117 13.14 -5.59 11.79
C PRO A 117 13.81 -6.96 11.75
N CYS A 118 13.90 -7.61 12.91
CA CYS A 118 14.74 -8.78 13.07
C CYS A 118 14.34 -9.96 12.16
N PHE A 119 13.04 -10.21 11.99
CA PHE A 119 12.55 -11.31 11.14
C PHE A 119 13.07 -11.21 9.69
N LYS A 120 13.35 -9.99 9.20
CA LYS A 120 13.90 -9.77 7.85
C LYS A 120 15.40 -10.09 7.76
N ARG A 121 16.12 -10.01 8.88
CA ARG A 121 17.56 -10.27 8.94
C ARG A 121 17.85 -11.76 9.12
N GLU A 122 17.14 -12.40 10.04
CA GLU A 122 17.38 -13.80 10.40
C GLU A 122 16.72 -14.79 9.44
N SER A 123 15.54 -14.46 8.89
CA SER A 123 14.82 -15.35 7.98
C SER A 123 14.72 -14.78 6.59
N TYR A 124 15.53 -15.34 5.68
CA TYR A 124 15.47 -15.04 4.26
C TYR A 124 14.06 -15.31 3.67
N VAL A 125 13.40 -16.36 4.15
CA VAL A 125 12.06 -16.76 3.67
C VAL A 125 11.01 -15.71 4.05
N LEU A 126 11.01 -15.25 5.31
CA LEU A 126 10.06 -14.22 5.76
C LEU A 126 10.35 -12.87 5.10
N ASN A 127 11.62 -12.52 4.92
CA ASN A 127 12.01 -11.31 4.21
C ASN A 127 11.49 -11.29 2.77
N TRP A 128 11.69 -12.39 2.04
CA TRP A 128 11.21 -12.50 0.66
C TRP A 128 9.69 -12.52 0.59
N TYR A 129 9.04 -13.26 1.48
CA TYR A 129 7.59 -13.30 1.55
C TYR A 129 6.99 -11.92 1.76
N ASP A 130 7.50 -11.17 2.75
CA ASP A 130 7.05 -9.81 3.03
C ASP A 130 7.26 -8.89 1.83
N THR A 131 8.46 -8.90 1.25
CA THR A 131 8.81 -8.04 0.12
C THR A 131 7.95 -8.35 -1.12
N LEU A 132 7.74 -9.63 -1.43
CA LEU A 132 6.95 -10.02 -2.60
C LEU A 132 5.46 -9.77 -2.39
N MET A 133 4.89 -10.25 -1.28
CA MET A 133 3.44 -10.25 -1.08
C MET A 133 2.91 -8.88 -0.64
N HIS A 134 3.68 -8.12 0.11
CA HIS A 134 3.23 -6.83 0.65
C HIS A 134 3.69 -5.63 -0.19
N SER A 135 4.73 -5.78 -1.02
CA SER A 135 5.25 -4.68 -1.85
C SER A 135 5.17 -4.97 -3.36
N VAL A 136 5.82 -6.03 -3.86
CA VAL A 136 5.97 -6.26 -5.31
C VAL A 136 4.65 -6.62 -5.98
N VAL A 137 3.95 -7.64 -5.49
CA VAL A 137 2.69 -8.13 -6.08
C VAL A 137 1.62 -7.02 -6.09
N PRO A 138 1.34 -6.32 -4.97
CA PRO A 138 0.37 -5.22 -4.96
C PRO A 138 0.76 -4.11 -5.94
N SER A 139 2.04 -3.75 -6.03
CA SER A 139 2.52 -2.71 -6.96
C SER A 139 2.28 -3.07 -8.42
N ILE A 140 2.62 -4.29 -8.82
CA ILE A 140 2.40 -4.77 -10.19
C ILE A 140 0.90 -4.77 -10.52
N LEU A 141 0.06 -5.22 -9.59
CA LEU A 141 -1.40 -5.21 -9.77
C LEU A 141 -1.96 -3.79 -9.93
N ILE A 142 -1.49 -2.84 -9.12
CA ILE A 142 -1.90 -1.43 -9.21
C ILE A 142 -1.56 -0.87 -10.59
N VAL A 143 -0.31 -1.03 -11.04
CA VAL A 143 0.15 -0.54 -12.35
C VAL A 143 -0.63 -1.18 -13.48
N ALA A 144 -0.80 -2.51 -13.46
CA ALA A 144 -1.56 -3.23 -14.48
C ALA A 144 -3.02 -2.75 -14.55
N CYS A 145 -3.69 -2.60 -13.40
CA CYS A 145 -5.07 -2.13 -13.33
C CYS A 145 -5.22 -0.69 -13.85
N TYR A 146 -4.31 0.21 -13.47
CA TYR A 146 -4.34 1.60 -13.93
C TYR A 146 -4.03 1.73 -15.43
N MET A 147 -3.05 1.00 -15.94
CA MET A 147 -2.75 0.97 -17.38
C MET A 147 -3.96 0.45 -18.18
N ALA A 148 -4.60 -0.62 -17.71
CA ALA A 148 -5.77 -1.17 -18.37
C ALA A 148 -6.99 -0.21 -18.33
N LEU A 149 -7.18 0.51 -17.21
CA LEU A 149 -8.20 1.56 -17.11
C LEU A 149 -7.91 2.73 -18.06
N LEU A 150 -6.66 3.20 -18.13
CA LEU A 150 -6.24 4.28 -19.01
C LEU A 150 -6.48 3.93 -20.50
N ILE A 151 -6.03 2.75 -20.93
CA ILE A 151 -6.25 2.25 -22.30
C ILE A 151 -7.74 2.25 -22.63
N ARG A 152 -8.60 1.82 -21.70
CA ARG A 152 -10.04 1.79 -21.92
C ARG A 152 -10.66 3.17 -21.98
N VAL A 153 -10.26 4.10 -21.11
CA VAL A 153 -10.77 5.47 -21.18
C VAL A 153 -10.37 6.14 -22.50
N ILE A 154 -9.15 5.88 -23.00
CA ILE A 154 -8.71 6.35 -24.33
C ILE A 154 -9.54 5.70 -25.45
N ARG A 155 -9.74 4.37 -25.42
CA ARG A 155 -10.58 3.67 -26.41
C ARG A 155 -12.03 4.15 -26.37
N GLN A 156 -12.59 4.37 -25.19
CA GLN A 156 -13.94 4.86 -25.01
C GLN A 156 -14.07 6.31 -25.46
N LYS A 157 -13.06 7.15 -25.21
CA LYS A 157 -12.94 8.50 -25.78
C LYS A 157 -12.94 8.44 -27.31
N HIS A 158 -12.14 7.57 -27.91
CA HIS A 158 -12.07 7.44 -29.38
C HIS A 158 -13.40 6.94 -29.98
N ARG A 159 -14.13 6.05 -29.29
CA ARG A 159 -15.47 5.60 -29.72
C ARG A 159 -16.55 6.66 -29.54
N LEU A 160 -16.53 7.39 -28.41
CA LEU A 160 -17.52 8.42 -28.06
C LEU A 160 -17.17 9.81 -28.59
N GLN A 161 -16.02 10.02 -29.23
CA GLN A 161 -15.73 11.25 -29.99
C GLN A 161 -16.75 11.52 -31.11
N GLN A 162 -17.62 10.55 -31.43
CA GLN A 162 -18.79 10.75 -32.29
C GLN A 162 -20.07 11.20 -31.56
N GLN A 163 -20.12 11.19 -30.22
CA GLN A 163 -21.29 11.63 -29.43
C GLN A 163 -20.87 12.60 -28.32
N LEU A 164 -21.35 13.85 -28.43
CA LEU A 164 -21.18 15.00 -27.54
C LEU A 164 -21.55 14.70 -26.07
N PHE A 165 -20.75 13.93 -25.33
CA PHE A 165 -21.03 13.58 -23.93
C PHE A 165 -19.94 14.09 -22.98
N SER A 166 -20.37 14.56 -21.81
CA SER A 166 -19.68 15.44 -20.84
C SER A 166 -18.15 15.26 -20.65
N TRP A 167 -17.38 16.04 -21.40
CA TRP A 167 -15.91 16.01 -21.45
C TRP A 167 -15.21 16.38 -20.12
N GLY A 168 -15.82 17.26 -19.33
CA GLY A 168 -15.22 17.77 -18.08
C GLY A 168 -15.05 16.70 -16.99
N LYS A 169 -16.08 15.87 -16.77
CA LYS A 169 -16.06 14.82 -15.73
C LYS A 169 -15.07 13.71 -16.07
N GLN A 170 -15.00 13.31 -17.35
CA GLN A 170 -14.08 12.27 -17.82
C GLN A 170 -12.62 12.72 -17.74
N ARG A 171 -12.33 13.98 -18.09
CA ARG A 171 -10.98 14.56 -17.98
C ARG A 171 -10.47 14.59 -16.53
N GLN A 172 -11.32 14.94 -15.57
CA GLN A 172 -10.93 14.98 -14.15
C GLN A 172 -10.52 13.61 -13.61
N ILE A 173 -11.26 12.55 -13.99
CA ILE A 173 -10.95 11.17 -13.61
C ILE A 173 -9.65 10.68 -14.26
N ILE A 174 -9.40 11.02 -15.53
CA ILE A 174 -8.15 10.69 -16.24
C ILE A 174 -6.95 11.34 -15.55
N ILE A 175 -7.06 12.64 -15.23
CA ILE A 175 -5.96 13.37 -14.57
C ILE A 175 -5.67 12.74 -13.22
N GLN A 176 -6.69 12.45 -12.40
CA GLN A 176 -6.51 11.77 -11.12
C GLN A 176 -5.81 10.41 -11.27
N LEU A 177 -6.23 9.57 -12.22
CA LEU A 177 -5.61 8.26 -12.48
C LEU A 177 -4.16 8.39 -12.94
N LEU A 178 -3.88 9.34 -13.84
CA LEU A 178 -2.53 9.58 -14.35
C LEU A 178 -1.60 10.08 -13.24
N THR A 179 -2.07 11.02 -12.42
CA THR A 179 -1.33 11.54 -11.28
C THR A 179 -1.00 10.42 -10.29
N VAL A 180 -1.98 9.58 -9.93
CA VAL A 180 -1.75 8.46 -9.00
C VAL A 180 -0.78 7.44 -9.60
N THR A 181 -0.92 7.10 -10.89
CA THR A 181 -0.01 6.15 -11.56
C THR A 181 1.43 6.67 -11.59
N CYS A 182 1.62 7.96 -11.91
CA CYS A 182 2.93 8.58 -11.94
C CYS A 182 3.58 8.63 -10.54
N LEU A 183 2.79 8.98 -9.50
CA LEU A 183 3.24 8.95 -8.11
C LEU A 183 3.61 7.53 -7.66
N CYS A 184 2.79 6.53 -7.98
CA CYS A 184 3.09 5.14 -7.65
C CYS A 184 4.37 4.65 -8.34
N ILE A 185 4.60 5.00 -9.61
CA ILE A 185 5.84 4.62 -10.30
C ILE A 185 7.03 5.31 -9.65
N THR A 186 7.00 6.63 -9.47
CA THR A 186 8.11 7.39 -8.89
C THR A 186 8.46 6.96 -7.47
N MET A 187 7.46 6.64 -6.63
CA MET A 187 7.70 6.14 -5.27
C MET A 187 8.25 4.70 -5.23
N ASN A 188 7.90 3.84 -6.20
CA ASN A 188 8.36 2.44 -6.21
C ASN A 188 9.67 2.22 -6.98
N VAL A 189 10.10 3.16 -7.83
CA VAL A 189 11.40 3.11 -8.52
C VAL A 189 12.58 2.81 -7.56
N PRO A 190 12.74 3.50 -6.41
CA PRO A 190 13.85 3.20 -5.51
C PRO A 190 13.82 1.76 -4.97
N LEU A 191 12.64 1.20 -4.70
CA LEU A 191 12.47 -0.19 -4.26
C LEU A 191 12.90 -1.19 -5.35
N PHE A 192 12.51 -0.96 -6.60
CA PHE A 192 12.93 -1.80 -7.72
C PHE A 192 14.43 -1.72 -7.97
N THR A 193 15.05 -0.55 -7.79
CA THR A 193 16.50 -0.40 -7.94
C THR A 193 17.28 -1.12 -6.85
N ILE A 194 16.76 -1.18 -5.61
CA ILE A 194 17.43 -1.88 -4.49
C ILE A 194 17.35 -3.40 -4.65
N ILE A 195 16.27 -3.93 -5.24
CA ILE A 195 16.12 -5.39 -5.47
C ILE A 195 17.02 -5.89 -6.62
N LEU A 196 17.36 -5.02 -7.58
CA LEU A 196 18.19 -5.36 -8.74
C LEU A 196 19.70 -5.26 -8.47
N ILE A 197 20.11 -4.69 -7.34
CA ILE A 197 21.50 -4.55 -6.88
C ILE A 197 21.78 -5.61 -5.83
#